data_AF-A0A1G1PAP2-F1
#
_entry.id   AF-A0A1G1PAP2-F1
#
_cell.length_a   1.000
_cell.length_b   1.000
_cell.length_c   1.000
_cell.angle_alpha   90.00
_cell.angle_beta   90.00
_cell.angle_gamma   90.00
#
_symmetry.space_group_name_H-M   'P 1'
#
loop_
_entity.id
_entity.type
_entity.pdbx_description
1 polymer ?
#
loop_
_entity_poly.entity_id
_entity_poly.type
_entity_poly.pdbx_seq_one_letter_code
_entity_poly.pdbx_strand_id
1 'polypeptide(L)'
;MAFTSTAVQDRRRFSRVEVPPRLAVDLLQSDHRLTVDAVNISEAGLCLRLEERLEVRSLVNLQLTPPRSGAVRNVRAIRCEGRVAWVIQRLDLRDEAPYLFDVGIEFADPPAFLRRLMIGRGSRPVSRLPAAHTVPLASAVIRGREYVPRLERSTGLRPGWHLIISVDGVPCLSERCVSERAAKAAWEAFRRRQARRPIVASS
;
A
#
# COMPACT_ATOMS: atom_id res chain seq x y z
N MET A 1 -23.69 9.42 -22.03
CA MET A 1 -23.49 10.10 -20.73
C MET A 1 -22.06 9.89 -20.31
N ALA A 2 -21.26 10.97 -20.24
CA ALA A 2 -19.85 10.90 -19.91
C ALA A 2 -19.67 10.83 -18.38
N PHE A 3 -19.13 9.72 -17.87
CA PHE A 3 -18.69 9.65 -16.48
C PHE A 3 -17.38 10.43 -16.37
N THR A 4 -17.47 11.65 -15.84
CA THR A 4 -16.32 12.42 -15.38
C THR A 4 -15.68 11.65 -14.22
N SER A 5 -14.59 10.95 -14.51
CA SER A 5 -13.67 10.42 -13.52
C SER A 5 -13.16 11.59 -12.68
N THR A 6 -13.77 11.83 -11.53
CA THR A 6 -13.20 12.69 -10.49
C THR A 6 -11.96 11.98 -9.98
N ALA A 7 -10.83 12.24 -10.65
CA ALA A 7 -9.52 11.84 -10.18
C ALA A 7 -9.40 12.29 -8.72
N VAL A 8 -9.32 11.34 -7.80
CA VAL A 8 -9.16 11.60 -6.37
C VAL A 8 -7.89 12.43 -6.22
N GLN A 9 -8.06 13.71 -5.90
CA GLN A 9 -6.96 14.65 -5.75
C GLN A 9 -6.10 14.17 -4.57
N ASP A 10 -4.82 13.86 -4.83
CA ASP A 10 -3.92 13.37 -3.79
C ASP A 10 -3.67 14.50 -2.76
N ARG A 11 -4.30 14.41 -1.59
CA ARG A 11 -4.21 15.41 -0.50
C ARG A 11 -2.93 15.29 0.34
N ARG A 12 -1.96 14.48 -0.08
CA ARG A 12 -0.77 14.17 0.74
C ARG A 12 0.18 15.36 0.85
N ARG A 13 0.61 15.62 2.09
CA ARG A 13 1.62 16.64 2.41
C ARG A 13 3.06 16.15 2.24
N PHE A 14 3.29 14.83 2.30
CA PHE A 14 4.62 14.22 2.28
C PHE A 14 4.74 13.15 1.18
N SER A 15 5.88 13.11 0.51
CA SER A 15 6.19 12.07 -0.47
C SER A 15 6.35 10.71 0.22
N ARG A 16 5.81 9.65 -0.40
CA ARG A 16 6.01 8.28 0.07
C ARG A 16 7.30 7.76 -0.52
N VAL A 17 8.19 7.25 0.31
CA VAL A 17 9.28 6.42 -0.20
C VAL A 17 8.78 4.99 -0.24
N GLU A 18 8.76 4.43 -1.45
CA GLU A 18 8.60 3.02 -1.67
C GLU A 18 9.87 2.31 -1.17
N VAL A 19 9.88 1.90 0.10
CA VAL A 19 11.01 1.16 0.67
C VAL A 19 10.76 -0.33 0.50
N PRO A 20 11.48 -1.06 -0.39
CA PRO A 20 11.67 -2.48 -0.22
C PRO A 20 13.08 -2.79 0.35
N PRO A 21 13.23 -3.81 1.21
CA PRO A 21 12.21 -4.45 2.05
C PRO A 21 12.57 -4.41 3.55
N ARG A 22 11.53 -4.53 4.37
CA ARG A 22 11.58 -4.88 5.81
C ARG A 22 12.01 -3.76 6.74
N LEU A 23 11.21 -2.69 6.78
CA LEU A 23 10.94 -2.12 8.09
C LEU A 23 9.98 -3.09 8.77
N ALA A 24 10.52 -4.00 9.58
CA ALA A 24 9.67 -4.83 10.42
C ALA A 24 9.04 -3.92 11.46
N VAL A 25 7.71 -3.92 11.49
CA VAL A 25 6.92 -3.16 12.42
C VAL A 25 6.31 -4.14 13.39
N ASP A 26 6.64 -4.00 14.67
CA ASP A 26 5.89 -4.65 15.72
C ASP A 26 4.78 -3.70 16.16
N LEU A 27 3.53 -4.11 15.95
CA LEU A 27 2.39 -3.52 16.67
C LEU A 27 2.40 -4.13 18.06
N LEU A 28 2.62 -3.28 19.07
CA LEU A 28 2.61 -3.66 20.48
C LEU A 28 1.21 -3.34 21.02
N GLN A 29 0.30 -4.30 20.92
CA GLN A 29 -0.98 -4.24 21.62
C GLN A 29 -0.81 -4.78 23.05
N SER A 30 -1.78 -4.52 23.92
CA SER A 30 -1.69 -4.81 25.36
C SER A 30 -1.41 -6.28 25.69
N ASP A 31 -1.79 -7.19 24.79
CA ASP A 31 -1.77 -8.64 24.96
C ASP A 31 -1.05 -9.40 23.83
N HIS A 32 -0.70 -8.74 22.72
CA HIS A 32 -0.05 -9.40 21.59
C HIS A 32 0.87 -8.50 20.76
N ARG A 33 1.82 -9.14 20.08
CA ARG A 33 2.79 -8.52 19.18
C ARG A 33 2.58 -9.03 17.77
N LEU A 34 2.30 -8.12 16.83
CA LEU A 34 2.20 -8.46 15.40
C LEU A 34 3.41 -7.92 14.65
N THR A 35 4.19 -8.81 14.06
CA THR A 35 5.33 -8.44 13.22
C THR A 35 4.90 -8.42 11.75
N VAL A 36 4.91 -7.24 11.15
CA VAL A 36 4.50 -7.05 9.74
C VAL A 36 5.48 -6.16 8.99
N ASP A 37 5.58 -6.37 7.68
CA ASP A 37 6.35 -5.50 6.81
C ASP A 37 5.51 -4.27 6.42
N ALA A 38 6.11 -3.07 6.52
CA ALA A 38 5.46 -1.86 6.02
C ALA A 38 5.33 -1.89 4.48
N VAL A 39 4.13 -1.58 3.97
CA VAL A 39 3.83 -1.45 2.54
C VAL A 39 4.49 -0.18 1.96
N ASN A 40 4.41 0.92 2.71
CA ASN A 40 5.09 2.18 2.43
C ASN A 40 5.32 2.96 3.73
N ILE A 41 6.26 3.90 3.69
CA ILE A 41 6.56 4.78 4.81
C ILE A 41 6.92 6.19 4.32
N SER A 42 6.60 7.18 5.14
CA SER A 42 6.92 8.59 4.98
C SER A 42 7.42 9.14 6.32
N GLU A 43 7.78 10.42 6.35
CA GLU A 43 8.10 11.09 7.62
C GLU A 43 6.89 11.20 8.55
N ALA A 44 5.67 11.24 8.03
CA ALA A 44 4.47 11.46 8.84
C ALA A 44 3.74 10.17 9.26
N GLY A 45 4.08 9.03 8.65
CA GLY A 45 3.34 7.80 8.89
C GLY A 45 3.76 6.66 7.98
N LEU A 46 3.12 5.51 8.17
CA LEU A 46 3.34 4.30 7.41
C LEU A 46 2.03 3.59 7.05
N CYS A 47 2.11 2.66 6.11
CA CYS A 47 1.02 1.76 5.74
C CYS A 47 1.43 0.33 6.09
N LEU A 48 0.58 -0.37 6.82
CA LEU A 48 0.72 -1.80 7.11
C LEU A 48 -0.31 -2.58 6.32
N ARG A 49 -0.05 -3.88 6.17
CA ARG A 49 -1.04 -4.84 5.72
C ARG A 49 -1.25 -5.87 6.82
N LEU A 50 -2.46 -5.93 7.34
CA LEU A 50 -2.82 -6.75 8.50
C LEU A 50 -3.93 -7.73 8.12
N GLU A 51 -3.99 -8.84 8.83
CA GLU A 51 -5.09 -9.81 8.77
C GLU A 51 -6.29 -9.39 9.63
N GLU A 52 -6.04 -8.50 10.59
CA GLU A 52 -7.03 -7.95 11.49
C GLU A 52 -7.32 -6.49 11.20
N ARG A 53 -8.55 -6.09 11.52
CA ARG A 53 -8.98 -4.70 11.43
C ARG A 53 -8.58 -3.96 12.70
N LEU A 54 -7.81 -2.88 12.56
CA LEU A 54 -7.62 -1.93 13.65
C LEU A 54 -8.76 -0.91 13.70
N GLU A 55 -8.99 -0.36 14.89
CA GLU A 55 -9.97 0.71 15.08
C GLU A 55 -9.40 2.06 14.60
N VAL A 56 -10.16 2.80 13.79
CA VAL A 56 -9.73 4.13 13.32
C VAL A 56 -9.67 5.10 14.50
N ARG A 57 -8.65 5.95 14.52
CA ARG A 57 -8.28 6.89 15.60
C ARG A 57 -7.72 6.28 16.87
N SER A 58 -7.67 4.95 16.98
CA SER A 58 -6.99 4.26 18.09
C SER A 58 -5.49 4.55 18.09
N LEU A 59 -4.90 4.51 19.28
CA LEU A 59 -3.46 4.65 19.48
C LEU A 59 -2.79 3.28 19.35
N VAL A 60 -1.64 3.25 18.72
CA VAL A 60 -0.84 2.04 18.51
C VAL A 60 0.61 2.31 18.88
N ASN A 61 1.19 1.38 19.61
CA ASN A 61 2.63 1.39 19.87
C ASN A 61 3.33 0.61 18.76
N LEU A 62 4.34 1.23 18.16
CA LEU A 62 5.10 0.68 17.06
C LEU A 62 6.52 0.46 17.50
N GLN A 63 7.12 -0.64 17.06
CA GLN A 63 8.56 -0.82 17.08
C GLN A 63 9.05 -1.02 15.66
N LEU A 64 9.80 -0.05 15.16
CA LEU A 64 10.33 0.00 13.81
C LEU A 64 11.75 -0.57 13.80
N THR A 65 11.97 -1.64 13.04
CA THR A 65 13.30 -2.24 12.87
C THR A 65 13.84 -1.93 11.47
N PRO A 66 14.85 -1.06 11.34
CA PRO A 66 15.41 -0.68 10.04
C PRO A 66 16.03 -1.88 9.30
N PRO A 67 15.97 -1.91 7.97
CA PRO A 67 16.61 -2.96 7.20
C PRO A 67 18.12 -2.96 7.42
N ARG A 68 18.70 -4.13 7.67
CA ARG A 68 20.15 -4.31 7.83
C ARG A 68 20.83 -4.03 6.47
N SER A 69 21.30 -2.80 6.28
CA SER A 69 22.24 -2.50 5.19
C SER A 69 23.67 -2.73 5.69
N GLY A 70 24.50 -3.39 4.87
CA GLY A 70 25.74 -4.10 5.20
C GLY A 70 26.91 -3.31 5.81
N ALA A 71 26.68 -2.15 6.42
CA ALA A 71 27.71 -1.37 7.12
C ALA A 71 27.34 -1.00 8.58
N VAL A 72 26.09 -1.16 9.01
CA VAL A 72 25.67 -0.74 10.37
C VAL A 72 25.15 -1.95 11.15
N ARG A 73 26.03 -2.59 11.93
CA ARG A 73 25.71 -3.82 12.68
C ARG A 73 24.82 -3.62 13.91
N ASN A 74 24.42 -2.40 14.28
CA ASN A 74 23.70 -2.14 15.53
C ASN A 74 22.60 -1.07 15.39
N VAL A 75 21.66 -1.23 14.45
CA VAL A 75 20.47 -0.37 14.46
C VAL A 75 19.46 -0.97 15.43
N ARG A 76 19.39 -0.39 16.65
CA ARG A 76 18.37 -0.75 17.65
C ARG A 76 16.99 -0.47 17.10
N ALA A 77 16.03 -1.32 17.46
CA ALA A 77 14.64 -1.09 17.12
C ALA A 77 14.14 0.21 17.75
N ILE A 78 13.33 0.96 17.01
CA ILE A 78 12.94 2.32 17.35
C ILE A 78 11.46 2.30 17.72
N ARG A 79 11.17 2.63 18.97
CA ARG A 79 9.80 2.70 19.46
C ARG A 79 9.19 4.06 19.14
N CYS A 80 7.95 4.05 18.69
CA CYS A 80 7.15 5.26 18.52
C CYS A 80 5.67 4.96 18.68
N GLU A 81 4.90 6.02 18.90
CA GLU A 81 3.45 5.95 18.95
C GLU A 81 2.87 6.42 17.61
N GLY A 82 1.77 5.80 17.22
CA GLY A 82 0.99 6.22 16.07
C GLY A 82 -0.50 6.20 16.35
N ARG A 83 -1.25 6.83 15.46
CA ARG A 83 -2.70 6.82 15.43
C ARG A 83 -3.17 6.19 14.13
N VAL A 84 -4.13 5.27 14.21
CA VAL A 84 -4.75 4.68 13.02
C VAL A 84 -5.55 5.77 12.29
N ALA A 85 -5.09 6.18 11.11
CA ALA A 85 -5.72 7.24 10.34
C ALA A 85 -6.83 6.72 9.41
N TRP A 86 -6.62 5.55 8.83
CA TRP A 86 -7.59 4.89 7.94
C TRP A 86 -7.37 3.38 7.93
N VAL A 87 -8.45 2.65 7.69
CA VAL A 87 -8.43 1.21 7.46
C VAL A 87 -9.26 0.91 6.22
N ILE A 88 -8.64 0.27 5.24
CA ILE A 88 -9.30 -0.15 4.01
C ILE A 88 -9.27 -1.67 4.01
N GLN A 89 -10.45 -2.29 4.12
CA GLN A 89 -10.58 -3.70 3.81
C GLN A 89 -10.35 -3.85 2.30
N ARG A 90 -9.29 -4.55 1.92
CA ARG A 90 -9.14 -4.92 0.52
C ARG A 90 -10.24 -5.90 0.21
N LEU A 91 -10.85 -5.73 -0.96
CA LEU A 91 -11.89 -6.63 -1.43
C LEU A 91 -11.25 -8.00 -1.58
N ASP A 92 -11.46 -8.80 -0.55
CA ASP A 92 -10.95 -10.14 -0.49
C ASP A 92 -11.87 -10.99 -1.33
N LEU A 93 -11.29 -11.60 -2.33
CA LEU A 93 -12.05 -12.46 -3.21
C LEU A 93 -12.22 -13.85 -2.56
N ARG A 94 -11.55 -14.14 -1.42
CA ARG A 94 -11.71 -15.34 -0.59
C ARG A 94 -13.04 -15.32 0.18
N ASP A 95 -13.64 -16.50 0.30
CA ASP A 95 -14.88 -16.74 1.04
C ASP A 95 -14.63 -16.89 2.55
N GLU A 96 -13.37 -17.12 2.95
CA GLU A 96 -12.97 -17.29 4.36
C GLU A 96 -11.75 -16.42 4.73
N ALA A 97 -11.66 -16.10 6.02
CA ALA A 97 -10.62 -15.32 6.67
C ALA A 97 -9.19 -15.93 6.48
N PRO A 98 -8.12 -15.12 6.60
CA PRO A 98 -8.12 -13.74 7.07
C PRO A 98 -8.20 -12.70 5.95
N TYR A 99 -9.11 -11.73 6.09
CA TYR A 99 -9.19 -10.56 5.21
C TYR A 99 -7.94 -9.68 5.33
N LEU A 100 -7.46 -9.14 4.21
CA LEU A 100 -6.32 -8.22 4.23
C LEU A 100 -6.80 -6.78 4.35
N PHE A 101 -6.42 -6.13 5.45
CA PHE A 101 -6.64 -4.71 5.69
C PHE A 101 -5.36 -3.94 5.37
N ASP A 102 -5.46 -2.95 4.48
CA ASP A 102 -4.43 -1.92 4.43
C ASP A 102 -4.75 -0.89 5.52
N VAL A 103 -3.79 -0.65 6.40
CA VAL A 103 -3.94 0.21 7.58
C VAL A 103 -2.94 1.35 7.51
N GLY A 104 -3.43 2.58 7.45
CA GLY A 104 -2.61 3.78 7.53
C GLY A 104 -2.44 4.23 8.96
N ILE A 105 -1.20 4.40 9.39
CA ILE A 105 -0.85 4.88 10.71
C ILE A 105 -0.07 6.19 10.57
N GLU A 106 -0.55 7.23 11.23
CA GLU A 106 0.14 8.51 11.37
C GLU A 106 0.98 8.48 12.65
N PHE A 107 2.23 8.92 12.61
CA PHE A 107 3.05 9.01 13.82
C PHE A 107 2.57 10.16 14.70
N ALA A 108 2.42 9.90 16.01
CA ALA A 108 2.15 10.97 16.97
C ALA A 108 3.38 11.90 17.10
N ASP A 109 4.56 11.30 17.20
CA ASP A 109 5.86 11.98 17.09
C ASP A 109 6.77 11.21 16.12
N PRO A 110 6.99 11.74 14.89
CA PRO A 110 7.87 11.13 13.90
C PRO A 110 9.30 10.86 14.40
N PRO A 111 9.77 9.60 14.39
CA PRO A 111 11.13 9.30 14.80
C PRO A 111 12.19 9.99 13.94
N ALA A 112 13.17 10.64 14.59
CA ALA A 112 14.22 11.41 13.89
C ALA A 112 15.03 10.59 12.87
N PHE A 113 15.15 9.27 13.06
CA PHE A 113 15.84 8.41 12.10
C PHE A 113 15.11 8.32 10.75
N LEU A 114 13.79 8.51 10.72
CA LEU A 114 13.03 8.50 9.46
C LEU A 114 13.50 9.64 8.58
N ARG A 115 13.68 10.84 9.16
CA ARG A 115 14.27 11.97 8.42
C ARG A 115 15.63 11.59 7.83
N ARG A 116 16.51 10.96 8.62
CA ARG A 116 17.83 10.50 8.12
C ARG A 116 17.74 9.44 7.03
N LEU A 117 16.79 8.51 7.14
CA LEU A 117 16.50 7.49 6.12
C LEU A 117 16.01 8.15 4.81
N MET A 118 15.29 9.26 4.92
CA MET A 118 14.72 9.99 3.77
C MET A 118 15.65 11.07 3.18
N ILE A 119 16.57 11.65 3.97
CA ILE A 119 17.51 12.71 3.54
C ILE A 119 18.44 12.23 2.41
N GLY A 120 18.77 10.93 2.32
CA GLY A 120 19.51 10.36 1.20
C GLY A 120 18.66 9.97 -0.02
N ARG A 121 17.33 10.11 0.06
CA ARG A 121 16.37 9.62 -0.96
C ARG A 121 15.40 10.69 -1.48
N GLY A 122 15.61 11.95 -1.09
CA GLY A 122 14.80 13.08 -1.54
C GLY A 122 13.51 13.23 -0.73
N SER A 123 13.61 13.61 0.53
CA SER A 123 12.53 14.26 1.28
C SER A 123 12.35 15.69 0.78
N ARG A 124 11.87 15.85 -0.46
CA ARG A 124 11.35 17.13 -0.93
C ARG A 124 9.88 17.24 -0.50
N PRO A 125 9.41 18.39 0.02
CA PRO A 125 7.98 18.68 0.04
C PRO A 125 7.45 18.45 -1.38
N VAL A 126 6.19 18.02 -1.52
CA VAL A 126 5.58 17.70 -2.82
C VAL A 126 5.50 18.98 -3.67
N SER A 127 6.63 19.40 -4.25
CA SER A 127 6.67 20.38 -5.32
C SER A 127 6.16 19.64 -6.54
N ARG A 128 4.83 19.73 -6.78
CA ARG A 128 4.11 19.25 -7.97
C ARG A 128 4.89 18.14 -8.70
N LEU A 129 4.89 16.93 -8.13
CA LEU A 129 5.39 15.77 -8.87
C LEU A 129 4.67 15.80 -10.23
N PRO A 130 5.39 15.67 -11.37
CA PRO A 130 4.74 15.62 -12.67
C PRO A 130 3.64 14.54 -12.59
N ALA A 131 2.46 14.88 -13.10
CA ALA A 131 1.29 14.00 -13.03
C ALA A 131 1.71 12.57 -13.36
N ALA A 132 1.46 11.63 -12.44
CA ALA A 132 1.81 10.24 -12.65
C ALA A 132 1.26 9.80 -14.00
N HIS A 133 2.12 9.28 -14.88
CA HIS A 133 1.68 8.85 -16.20
C HIS A 133 0.77 7.62 -16.01
N THR A 134 -0.54 7.85 -16.10
CA THR A 134 -1.55 6.82 -15.95
C THR A 134 -1.96 6.28 -17.31
N VAL A 135 -1.83 4.97 -17.51
CA VAL A 135 -2.32 4.28 -18.71
C VAL A 135 -3.54 3.46 -18.30
N PRO A 136 -4.75 3.80 -18.76
CA PRO A 136 -5.92 2.96 -18.52
C PRO A 136 -5.76 1.63 -19.29
N LEU A 137 -6.21 0.54 -18.69
CA LEU A 137 -6.34 -0.75 -19.37
C LEU A 137 -7.82 -1.07 -19.58
N ALA A 138 -8.13 -1.99 -20.50
CA ALA A 138 -9.51 -2.39 -20.76
C ALA A 138 -10.15 -2.98 -19.50
N SER A 139 -11.24 -2.37 -19.05
CA SER A 139 -12.10 -2.89 -17.98
C SER A 139 -12.66 -4.25 -18.35
N ALA A 140 -13.03 -5.03 -17.34
CA ALA A 140 -13.70 -6.31 -17.52
C ALA A 140 -14.82 -6.48 -16.49
N VAL A 141 -15.98 -6.95 -16.95
CA VAL A 141 -17.02 -7.45 -16.04
C VAL A 141 -16.74 -8.93 -15.81
N ILE A 142 -16.53 -9.31 -14.56
CA ILE A 142 -16.28 -10.70 -14.17
C ILE A 142 -17.27 -11.03 -13.06
N ARG A 143 -18.21 -11.96 -13.33
CA ARG A 143 -19.24 -12.38 -12.37
C ARG A 143 -20.09 -11.22 -11.84
N GLY A 144 -20.50 -10.33 -12.74
CA GLY A 144 -21.36 -9.19 -12.39
C GLY A 144 -20.67 -8.04 -11.65
N ARG A 145 -19.36 -8.12 -11.39
CA ARG A 145 -18.58 -7.01 -10.82
C ARG A 145 -17.71 -6.36 -11.89
N GLU A 146 -17.60 -5.03 -11.84
CA GLU A 146 -16.78 -4.27 -12.78
C GLU A 146 -15.34 -4.15 -12.25
N TYR A 147 -14.38 -4.65 -13.01
CA TYR A 147 -12.95 -4.52 -12.74
C TYR A 147 -12.35 -3.45 -13.64
N VAL A 148 -11.83 -2.39 -13.02
CA VAL A 148 -11.22 -1.23 -13.70
C VAL A 148 -9.72 -1.22 -13.42
N PRO A 149 -8.89 -1.76 -14.33
CA PRO A 149 -7.44 -1.73 -14.23
C PRO A 149 -6.87 -0.41 -14.73
N ARG A 150 -5.86 0.11 -14.04
CA ARG A 150 -5.03 1.22 -14.49
C ARG A 150 -3.57 0.97 -14.16
N LEU A 151 -2.69 1.47 -15.01
CA LEU A 151 -1.25 1.43 -14.78
C LEU A 151 -0.77 2.82 -14.37
N GLU A 152 -0.01 2.91 -13.29
CA GLU A 152 0.66 4.15 -12.89
C GLU A 152 2.18 3.96 -13.02
N ARG A 153 2.85 4.86 -13.74
CA ARG A 153 4.31 4.84 -13.83
C ARG A 153 4.90 5.43 -12.55
N SER A 154 5.67 4.63 -11.81
CA SER A 154 6.45 5.11 -10.67
C SER A 154 7.67 5.87 -11.18
N THR A 155 7.82 7.12 -10.74
CA THR A 155 8.93 8.02 -11.07
C THR A 155 10.03 8.02 -10.01
N GLY A 156 9.96 7.12 -9.02
CA GLY A 156 10.93 7.02 -7.93
C GLY A 156 12.28 6.39 -8.32
N LEU A 157 13.13 6.15 -7.31
CA LEU A 157 14.48 5.59 -7.43
C LEU A 157 14.56 4.22 -8.16
N ARG A 158 13.44 3.51 -8.23
CA ARG A 158 13.29 2.30 -9.06
C ARG A 158 12.13 2.56 -10.02
N PRO A 159 12.38 3.05 -11.24
CA PRO A 159 11.32 3.29 -12.20
C PRO A 159 10.64 1.95 -12.52
N GLY A 160 9.33 1.96 -12.54
CA GLY A 160 8.53 0.75 -12.71
C GLY A 160 7.07 1.09 -12.96
N TRP A 161 6.25 0.05 -13.06
CA TRP A 161 4.83 0.18 -13.31
C TRP A 161 4.05 -0.37 -12.13
N HIS A 162 2.98 0.32 -11.77
CA HIS A 162 2.04 -0.11 -10.75
C HIS A 162 0.73 -0.47 -11.42
N LEU A 163 0.36 -1.74 -11.39
CA LEU A 163 -0.97 -2.18 -11.75
C LEU A 163 -1.90 -1.97 -10.57
N ILE A 164 -2.91 -1.12 -10.75
CA ILE A 164 -3.98 -0.92 -9.78
C ILE A 164 -5.26 -1.44 -10.39
N ILE A 165 -5.97 -2.32 -9.69
CA ILE A 165 -7.27 -2.85 -10.12
C ILE A 165 -8.30 -2.40 -9.12
N SER A 166 -9.29 -1.65 -9.57
CA SER A 166 -10.47 -1.30 -8.77
C SER A 166 -11.62 -2.23 -9.10
N VAL A 167 -12.42 -2.59 -8.10
CA VAL A 167 -13.67 -3.35 -8.27
C VAL A 167 -14.79 -2.49 -7.74
N ASP A 168 -15.78 -2.20 -8.58
CA ASP A 168 -16.93 -1.34 -8.24
C ASP A 168 -16.50 0.01 -7.62
N GLY A 169 -15.43 0.60 -8.16
CA GLY A 169 -14.87 1.87 -7.70
C GLY A 169 -13.89 1.78 -6.52
N VAL A 170 -13.72 0.62 -5.88
CA VAL A 170 -12.83 0.43 -4.73
C VAL A 170 -11.48 -0.16 -5.19
N PRO A 171 -10.31 0.41 -4.86
CA PRO A 171 -9.02 -0.18 -5.22
C PRO A 171 -8.80 -1.49 -4.45
N CYS A 172 -8.67 -2.59 -5.18
CA CYS A 172 -8.62 -3.95 -4.63
C CYS A 172 -7.24 -4.59 -4.79
N LEU A 173 -6.62 -4.45 -5.96
CA LEU A 173 -5.27 -4.95 -6.23
C LEU A 173 -4.31 -3.78 -6.50
N SER A 174 -3.08 -3.91 -6.01
CA SER A 174 -1.96 -3.02 -6.32
C SER A 174 -0.71 -3.89 -6.37
N GLU A 175 -0.13 -4.00 -7.56
CA GLU A 175 1.02 -4.86 -7.84
C GLU A 175 2.10 -4.06 -8.58
N ARG A 176 3.36 -4.25 -8.17
CA ARG A 176 4.50 -3.64 -8.86
C ARG A 176 5.01 -4.55 -9.96
N CYS A 177 5.24 -3.98 -11.12
CA CYS A 177 5.74 -4.65 -12.29
C CYS A 177 6.99 -3.92 -12.80
N VAL A 178 7.98 -4.69 -13.24
CA VAL A 178 9.24 -4.16 -13.76
C VAL A 178 9.08 -3.45 -15.10
N SER A 179 7.97 -3.67 -15.82
CA SER A 179 7.69 -3.07 -17.11
C SER A 179 6.18 -2.96 -17.37
N GLU A 180 5.81 -2.13 -18.35
CA GLU A 180 4.41 -1.98 -18.78
C GLU A 180 3.85 -3.31 -19.30
N ARG A 181 4.67 -4.05 -20.06
CA ARG A 181 4.33 -5.37 -20.58
C ARG A 181 4.07 -6.37 -19.45
N ALA A 182 4.90 -6.36 -18.40
CA ALA A 182 4.68 -7.19 -17.22
C ALA A 182 3.37 -6.81 -16.51
N ALA A 183 3.05 -5.52 -16.42
CA ALA A 183 1.81 -5.06 -15.81
C ALA A 183 0.56 -5.47 -16.61
N LYS A 184 0.61 -5.38 -17.95
CA LYS A 184 -0.45 -5.89 -18.83
C LYS A 184 -0.62 -7.40 -18.69
N ALA A 185 0.47 -8.16 -18.67
CA ALA A 185 0.44 -9.60 -18.46
C ALA A 185 -0.14 -9.98 -17.09
N ALA A 186 0.21 -9.23 -16.04
CA ALA A 186 -0.35 -9.41 -14.69
C ALA A 186 -1.87 -9.17 -14.67
N TRP A 187 -2.35 -8.15 -15.37
CA TRP A 187 -3.79 -7.91 -15.56
C TRP A 187 -4.48 -9.09 -16.27
N GLU A 188 -3.93 -9.56 -17.39
CA GLU A 188 -4.51 -10.70 -18.12
C GLU A 188 -4.51 -12.00 -17.29
N ALA A 189 -3.46 -12.23 -16.51
CA ALA A 189 -3.36 -13.37 -15.60
C ALA A 189 -4.38 -13.24 -14.47
N PHE A 190 -4.55 -12.06 -13.89
CA PHE A 190 -5.58 -11.77 -12.90
C PHE A 190 -6.98 -12.04 -13.46
N ARG A 191 -7.30 -11.49 -14.64
CA ARG A 191 -8.60 -11.68 -15.30
C ARG A 191 -8.92 -13.17 -15.53
N ARG A 192 -7.94 -13.93 -16.03
CA ARG A 192 -8.07 -15.39 -16.23
C ARG A 192 -8.31 -16.14 -14.91
N ARG A 193 -7.60 -15.77 -13.83
CA ARG A 193 -7.81 -16.37 -12.51
C ARG A 193 -9.21 -16.10 -11.96
N GLN A 194 -9.68 -14.86 -12.05
CA GLN A 194 -11.04 -14.51 -11.56
C GLN A 194 -12.15 -15.17 -12.38
N ALA A 195 -11.96 -15.31 -13.70
CA ALA A 195 -12.93 -16.01 -14.54
C ALA A 195 -13.06 -17.50 -14.14
N ARG A 196 -11.94 -18.16 -13.81
CA ARG A 196 -11.87 -19.61 -13.51
C ARG A 196 -12.20 -19.99 -12.06
N ARG A 197 -12.39 -19.03 -11.17
CA ARG A 197 -12.63 -19.31 -9.74
C ARG A 197 -13.91 -20.16 -9.56
N PRO A 198 -14.04 -21.07 -8.59
CA PRO A 198 -15.35 -21.67 -8.31
C PRO A 198 -16.35 -20.56 -7.94
N ILE A 199 -17.62 -20.68 -8.35
CA ILE A 199 -18.69 -19.90 -7.70
C ILE A 199 -18.91 -20.61 -6.38
N VAL A 200 -18.40 -20.07 -5.28
CA VAL A 200 -18.73 -20.61 -3.97
C VAL A 200 -20.17 -20.18 -3.72
N ALA A 201 -21.05 -21.17 -3.62
CA ALA A 201 -22.43 -20.92 -3.22
C ALA A 201 -22.38 -20.43 -1.78
N SER A 202 -22.79 -19.19 -1.56
CA SER A 202 -23.04 -18.65 -0.23
C SER A 202 -24.00 -19.59 0.48
N SER A 203 -23.52 -20.28 1.52
CA SER A 203 -24.35 -21.09 2.42
C SER A 203 -24.92 -20.20 3.51
#